data_AF-A0AA35LXT6-F1
#
_entry.id   AF-A0AA35LXT6-F1
#
_cell.length_a   1.000
_cell.length_b   1.000
_cell.length_c   1.000
_cell.angle_alpha   90.00
_cell.angle_beta   90.00
_cell.angle_gamma   90.00
#
_symmetry.space_group_name_H-M   'P 1'
#
loop_
_entity.id
_entity.type
_entity.pdbx_description
1 polymer ?
#
loop_
_entity_poly.entity_id
_entity_poly.type
_entity_poly.pdbx_seq_one_letter_code
_entity_poly.pdbx_strand_id
1 'polypeptide(L)'
;MPKRKRAATPEEPVDNDGPIFWYGVDHKYGAFSQFFPAAFTVPKAEILRAVGQTVPSASAEQKEELVTFNRAEQFMMYSKAICFHDPKSAALILRSQSPKEQKSLGRKVENFTDQKWNAVKRQVVELGSTAKFGQNEDLRAMLLGTGDRELIEAAPRDRVWGIGFGEKRARTMTSREKWGQNLLGKALVKARENLRKDEEENKPEGE
;
A
#
# COMPACT_ATOMS: atom_id res chain seq x y z
N MET A 1 -3.72 -44.93 -25.63
CA MET A 1 -4.89 -44.09 -25.31
C MET A 1 -4.49 -42.62 -25.37
N PRO A 2 -5.11 -41.77 -26.20
CA PRO A 2 -4.73 -40.37 -26.32
C PRO A 2 -5.24 -39.56 -25.13
N LYS A 3 -4.39 -38.71 -24.56
CA LYS A 3 -4.72 -37.81 -23.45
C LYS A 3 -5.71 -36.74 -23.95
N ARG A 4 -6.93 -36.73 -23.41
CA ARG A 4 -7.93 -35.66 -23.63
C ARG A 4 -7.33 -34.31 -23.20
N LYS A 5 -7.20 -33.37 -24.14
CA LYS A 5 -6.99 -31.94 -23.82
C LYS A 5 -8.19 -31.47 -23.00
N ARG A 6 -7.95 -30.92 -21.81
CA ARG A 6 -8.97 -30.19 -21.06
C ARG A 6 -9.37 -28.96 -21.89
N ALA A 7 -10.65 -28.84 -22.20
CA ALA A 7 -11.21 -27.63 -22.78
C ALA A 7 -10.94 -26.46 -21.80
N ALA A 8 -10.49 -25.33 -22.33
CA ALA A 8 -10.47 -24.08 -21.59
C ALA A 8 -11.92 -23.77 -21.18
N THR A 9 -12.13 -23.57 -19.88
CA THR A 9 -13.39 -23.02 -19.37
C THR A 9 -13.62 -21.65 -20.00
N PRO A 10 -14.85 -21.31 -20.42
CA PRO A 10 -15.15 -19.96 -20.90
C PRO A 10 -14.72 -18.95 -19.82
N GLU A 11 -13.97 -17.92 -20.19
CA GLU A 11 -13.75 -16.78 -19.30
C GLU A 11 -15.12 -16.19 -18.99
N GLU A 12 -15.50 -16.23 -17.72
CA GLU A 12 -16.75 -15.62 -17.26
C GLU A 12 -16.76 -14.12 -17.61
N PRO A 13 -17.91 -13.54 -17.97
CA PRO A 13 -18.02 -12.13 -18.29
C PRO A 13 -17.48 -11.32 -17.12
N VAL A 14 -16.45 -10.49 -17.39
CA VAL A 14 -15.86 -9.60 -16.41
C VAL A 14 -16.91 -8.54 -16.09
N ASP A 15 -17.59 -8.72 -14.96
CA ASP A 15 -18.39 -7.67 -14.33
C ASP A 15 -17.48 -6.45 -14.12
N ASN A 16 -17.66 -5.44 -14.96
CA ASN A 16 -16.84 -4.24 -14.97
C ASN A 16 -17.23 -3.25 -13.86
N ASP A 17 -18.36 -3.47 -13.18
CA ASP A 17 -18.89 -2.58 -12.14
C ASP A 17 -18.64 -3.11 -10.71
N GLY A 18 -18.26 -4.39 -10.59
CA GLY A 18 -17.97 -5.04 -9.31
C GLY A 18 -16.64 -4.62 -8.64
N PRO A 19 -16.41 -5.08 -7.40
CA PRO A 19 -15.17 -4.80 -6.68
C PRO A 19 -13.95 -5.43 -7.36
N ILE A 20 -12.81 -4.75 -7.27
CA ILE A 20 -11.53 -5.24 -7.78
C ILE A 20 -10.84 -6.04 -6.67
N PHE A 21 -10.67 -7.33 -6.89
CA PHE A 21 -9.81 -8.16 -6.06
C PHE A 21 -8.39 -8.20 -6.62
N TRP A 22 -7.39 -8.24 -5.75
CA TRP A 22 -6.02 -8.59 -6.13
C TRP A 22 -5.30 -9.34 -5.02
N TYR A 23 -4.27 -10.09 -5.40
CA TYR A 23 -3.32 -10.65 -4.45
C TYR A 23 -1.97 -10.93 -5.11
N GLY A 24 -0.89 -10.55 -4.43
CA GLY A 24 0.47 -10.76 -4.92
C GLY A 24 0.89 -9.78 -6.01
N VAL A 25 2.15 -9.88 -6.44
CA VAL A 25 2.77 -8.99 -7.43
C VAL A 25 2.53 -9.45 -8.87
N ASP A 26 2.31 -10.75 -9.08
CA ASP A 26 2.09 -11.35 -10.41
C ASP A 26 0.63 -11.27 -10.88
N HIS A 27 -0.12 -10.28 -10.37
CA HIS A 27 -1.53 -10.06 -10.67
C HIS A 27 -1.69 -8.86 -11.63
N LYS A 28 -2.82 -8.76 -12.36
CA LYS A 28 -3.14 -7.59 -13.21
C LYS A 28 -3.02 -6.27 -12.44
N TYR A 29 -3.48 -6.29 -11.19
CA TYR A 29 -3.38 -5.18 -10.23
C TYR A 29 -2.26 -5.40 -9.21
N GLY A 30 -1.20 -6.11 -9.59
CA GLY A 30 -0.08 -6.46 -8.71
C GLY A 30 0.65 -5.25 -8.15
N ALA A 31 0.59 -4.12 -8.86
CA ALA A 31 1.09 -2.83 -8.38
C ALA A 31 0.45 -2.35 -7.08
N PHE A 32 -0.76 -2.81 -6.74
CA PHE A 32 -1.42 -2.50 -5.47
C PHE A 32 -0.75 -3.18 -4.28
N SER A 33 0.03 -4.25 -4.51
CA SER A 33 0.80 -4.90 -3.45
C SER A 33 1.92 -3.98 -2.92
N GLN A 34 2.12 -4.01 -1.60
CA GLN A 34 3.25 -3.35 -0.95
C GLN A 34 4.61 -3.92 -1.40
N PHE A 35 4.63 -5.14 -1.96
CA PHE A 35 5.82 -5.85 -2.41
C PHE A 35 6.22 -5.51 -3.85
N PHE A 36 5.37 -4.80 -4.59
CA PHE A 36 5.65 -4.43 -5.97
C PHE A 36 6.81 -3.41 -6.04
N PRO A 37 7.83 -3.63 -6.90
CA PRO A 37 8.93 -2.70 -7.12
C PRO A 37 8.41 -1.35 -7.63
N ALA A 38 8.57 -0.28 -6.86
CA ALA A 38 8.26 1.08 -7.27
C ALA A 38 9.05 2.03 -6.39
N ALA A 39 9.96 2.77 -7.00
CA ALA A 39 10.73 3.77 -6.27
C ALA A 39 9.88 5.02 -6.04
N PHE A 40 9.98 5.60 -4.85
CA PHE A 40 9.37 6.87 -4.50
C PHE A 40 10.07 7.50 -3.30
N THR A 41 9.90 8.80 -3.16
CA THR A 41 10.56 9.61 -2.13
C THR A 41 9.53 10.29 -1.25
N VAL A 42 9.75 10.35 0.05
CA VAL A 42 8.86 11.03 1.01
C VAL A 42 9.71 11.94 1.90
N PRO A 43 9.29 13.20 2.14
CA PRO A 43 9.90 14.04 3.14
C PRO A 43 9.85 13.39 4.52
N LYS A 44 10.97 13.37 5.23
CA LYS A 44 11.05 12.79 6.58
C LYS A 44 10.10 13.48 7.56
N ALA A 45 9.87 14.78 7.37
CA ALA A 45 8.90 15.54 8.14
C ALA A 45 7.47 14.97 8.00
N GLU A 46 7.07 14.52 6.80
CA GLU A 46 5.77 13.87 6.59
C GLU A 46 5.71 12.50 7.25
N ILE A 47 6.81 11.74 7.20
CA ILE A 47 6.91 10.45 7.90
C ILE A 47 6.72 10.66 9.40
N LEU A 48 7.39 11.64 10.00
CA LEU A 48 7.26 11.99 11.41
C LEU A 48 5.83 12.40 11.77
N ARG A 49 5.20 13.26 10.96
CA ARG A 49 3.77 13.63 11.13
C ARG A 49 2.86 12.41 11.08
N ALA A 50 3.05 11.53 10.09
CA ALA A 50 2.21 10.35 9.91
C ALA A 50 2.33 9.34 11.07
N VAL A 51 3.46 9.31 11.77
CA VAL A 51 3.64 8.46 12.97
C VAL A 51 3.34 9.18 14.28
N GLY A 52 2.78 10.40 14.23
CA GLY A 52 2.40 11.19 15.39
C GLY A 52 3.59 11.75 16.19
N GLN A 53 4.76 11.90 15.56
CA GLN A 53 5.92 12.52 16.17
C GLN A 53 6.01 14.01 15.85
N THR A 54 6.66 14.75 16.74
CA THR A 54 6.94 16.16 16.53
C THR A 54 7.92 16.34 15.39
N VAL A 55 7.59 17.26 14.47
CA VAL A 55 8.55 17.72 13.47
C VAL A 55 9.36 18.83 14.13
N PRO A 56 10.70 18.76 14.13
CA PRO A 56 11.52 19.88 14.56
C PRO A 56 11.14 21.14 13.79
N SER A 57 10.99 22.27 14.49
CA SER A 57 10.81 23.57 13.84
C SER A 57 12.03 23.83 12.97
N ALA A 58 11.87 23.73 11.65
CA ALA A 58 12.96 23.99 10.72
C ALA A 58 13.39 25.46 10.86
N SER A 59 14.70 25.71 10.99
CA SER A 59 15.22 27.04 10.68
C SER A 59 15.10 27.26 9.17
N ALA A 60 14.97 28.51 8.72
CA ALA A 60 14.78 28.89 7.32
C ALA A 60 15.89 28.38 6.36
N GLU A 61 16.95 27.79 6.89
CA GLU A 61 18.15 27.33 6.17
C GLU A 61 18.29 25.80 6.12
N GLN A 62 17.43 25.03 6.81
CA GLN A 62 17.50 23.57 6.79
C GLN A 62 16.81 23.00 5.55
N LYS A 63 17.61 22.41 4.66
CA LYS A 63 17.13 21.67 3.49
C LYS A 63 16.24 20.50 3.93
N GLU A 64 15.09 20.33 3.29
CA GLU A 64 14.15 19.25 3.59
C GLU A 64 14.83 17.87 3.41
N GLU A 65 14.86 17.06 4.47
CA GLU A 65 15.42 15.71 4.40
C GLU A 65 14.42 14.78 3.70
N LEU A 66 14.82 14.29 2.52
CA LEU A 66 14.04 13.35 1.73
C LEU A 66 14.54 11.92 1.92
N VAL A 67 13.62 10.95 2.01
CA VAL A 67 13.94 9.53 2.12
C VAL A 67 13.36 8.77 0.94
N THR A 68 14.19 8.02 0.22
CA THR A 68 13.78 7.23 -0.95
C THR A 68 13.62 5.76 -0.58
N PHE A 69 12.55 5.16 -1.09
CA PHE A 69 12.18 3.77 -0.87
C PHE A 69 12.07 3.04 -2.20
N ASN A 70 12.44 1.77 -2.23
CA ASN A 70 12.33 0.94 -3.43
C ASN A 70 10.95 0.27 -3.58
N ARG A 71 10.17 0.23 -2.50
CA ARG A 71 8.84 -0.41 -2.37
C ARG A 71 8.08 0.21 -1.20
N ALA A 72 6.76 0.07 -1.25
CA ALA A 72 5.91 0.54 -0.16
C ALA A 72 6.08 -0.30 1.13
N GLU A 73 6.45 -1.59 1.03
CA GLU A 73 6.84 -2.40 2.20
C GLU A 73 8.06 -1.81 2.94
N GLN A 74 9.08 -1.36 2.20
CA GLN A 74 10.27 -0.72 2.80
C GLN A 74 9.88 0.52 3.57
N PHE A 75 9.07 1.38 2.96
CA PHE A 75 8.53 2.59 3.57
C PHE A 75 7.72 2.29 4.83
N MET A 76 6.81 1.30 4.77
CA MET A 76 5.97 0.94 5.91
C MET A 76 6.80 0.45 7.09
N MET A 77 7.78 -0.42 6.84
CA MET A 77 8.64 -0.95 7.91
C MET A 77 9.61 0.11 8.44
N TYR A 78 10.13 0.99 7.58
CA TYR A 78 10.93 2.13 8.01
C TYR A 78 10.12 3.06 8.92
N SER A 79 8.92 3.45 8.50
CA SER A 79 8.02 4.30 9.27
C SER A 79 7.63 3.66 10.60
N LYS A 80 7.46 2.34 10.62
CA LYS A 80 7.30 1.58 11.87
C LYS A 80 8.51 1.74 12.79
N ALA A 81 9.73 1.57 12.29
CA ALA A 81 10.95 1.77 13.07
C ALA A 81 11.07 3.22 13.60
N ILE A 82 10.72 4.23 12.78
CA ILE A 82 10.63 5.62 13.22
C ILE A 82 9.62 5.79 14.36
N CYS A 83 8.40 5.24 14.22
CA CYS A 83 7.33 5.31 15.22
C CYS A 83 7.78 4.82 16.60
N PHE A 84 8.67 3.82 16.65
CA PHE A 84 9.17 3.22 17.89
C PHE A 84 10.59 3.65 18.28
N HIS A 85 11.10 4.70 17.64
CA HIS A 85 12.42 5.30 17.93
C HIS A 85 13.57 4.27 17.83
N ASP A 86 13.52 3.40 16.83
CA ASP A 86 14.54 2.37 16.56
C ASP A 86 15.35 2.73 15.30
N PRO A 87 16.40 3.58 15.44
CA PRO A 87 17.21 4.00 14.30
C PRO A 87 18.05 2.86 13.71
N LYS A 88 18.35 1.82 14.49
CA LYS A 88 19.12 0.65 14.02
C LYS A 88 18.30 -0.15 13.01
N SER A 89 17.07 -0.50 13.36
CA SER A 89 16.15 -1.18 12.44
C SER A 89 15.84 -0.30 11.23
N ALA A 90 15.61 1.00 11.42
CA ALA A 90 15.35 1.93 10.32
C ALA A 90 16.49 1.92 9.27
N ALA A 91 17.75 1.97 9.72
CA ALA A 91 18.92 1.92 8.84
C ALA A 91 19.05 0.58 8.11
N LEU A 92 18.81 -0.54 8.78
CA LEU A 92 18.84 -1.87 8.16
C LEU A 92 17.74 -2.03 7.09
N ILE A 93 16.53 -1.54 7.39
CA ILE A 93 15.38 -1.60 6.47
C ILE A 93 15.67 -0.78 5.20
N LEU A 94 16.23 0.42 5.34
CA LEU A 94 16.58 1.27 4.18
C LEU A 94 17.66 0.65 3.29
N ARG A 95 18.60 -0.12 3.85
CA ARG A 95 19.64 -0.81 3.07
C ARG A 95 19.10 -2.01 2.29
N SER A 96 18.03 -2.65 2.77
CA SER A 96 17.51 -3.88 2.18
C SER A 96 16.80 -3.64 0.83
N GLN A 97 17.14 -4.48 -0.16
CA GLN A 97 16.48 -4.50 -1.47
C GLN A 97 15.36 -5.55 -1.59
N SER A 98 15.16 -6.38 -0.55
CA SER A 98 14.23 -7.51 -0.57
C SER A 98 13.01 -7.21 0.30
N PRO A 99 11.78 -7.23 -0.25
CA PRO A 99 10.58 -6.98 0.55
C PRO A 99 10.36 -8.03 1.65
N LYS A 100 10.84 -9.27 1.45
CA LYS A 100 10.80 -10.30 2.49
C LYS A 100 11.72 -9.97 3.66
N GLU A 101 12.90 -9.44 3.38
CA GLU A 101 13.85 -9.02 4.41
C GLU A 101 13.36 -7.76 5.13
N GLN A 102 12.89 -6.75 4.39
CA GLN A 102 12.27 -5.53 4.95
C GLN A 102 11.16 -5.88 5.95
N LYS A 103 10.24 -6.79 5.56
CA LYS A 103 9.18 -7.30 6.43
C LYS A 103 9.71 -8.03 7.67
N SER A 104 10.77 -8.82 7.50
CA SER A 104 11.41 -9.57 8.58
C SER A 104 12.06 -8.62 9.61
N LEU A 105 12.77 -7.60 9.13
CA LEU A 105 13.36 -6.54 9.96
C LEU A 105 12.26 -5.75 10.68
N GLY A 106 11.18 -5.40 10.00
CA GLY A 106 10.04 -4.70 10.61
C GLY A 106 9.31 -5.48 11.71
N ARG A 107 9.45 -6.81 11.75
CA ARG A 107 8.98 -7.65 12.89
C ARG A 107 9.90 -7.58 14.10
N LYS A 108 11.15 -7.13 13.92
CA LYS A 108 12.18 -7.03 14.96
C LYS A 108 12.36 -5.62 15.51
N VAL A 109 11.55 -4.66 15.06
CA VAL A 109 11.56 -3.27 15.58
C VAL A 109 11.41 -3.29 17.09
N GLU A 110 12.36 -2.66 17.77
CA GLU A 110 12.37 -2.53 19.23
C GLU A 110 11.20 -1.67 19.72
N ASN A 111 10.77 -1.87 20.97
CA ASN A 111 9.69 -1.12 21.63
C ASN A 111 8.30 -1.20 20.95
N PHE A 112 8.12 -2.11 19.99
CA PHE A 112 6.86 -2.28 19.27
C PHE A 112 5.68 -2.60 20.20
N THR A 113 4.58 -1.89 20.01
CA THR A 113 3.28 -2.25 20.58
C THR A 113 2.19 -2.14 19.52
N ASP A 114 1.26 -3.11 19.52
CA ASP A 114 0.12 -3.10 18.61
C ASP A 114 -0.74 -1.84 18.81
N GLN A 115 -0.92 -1.39 20.06
CA GLN A 115 -1.72 -0.20 20.35
C GLN A 115 -1.18 1.05 19.66
N LYS A 116 0.12 1.36 19.83
CA LYS A 116 0.72 2.56 19.21
C LYS A 116 0.73 2.44 17.69
N TRP A 117 1.06 1.26 17.17
CA TRP A 117 1.09 1.07 15.72
C TRP A 117 -0.31 1.13 15.10
N ASN A 118 -1.32 0.55 15.74
CA ASN A 118 -2.70 0.57 15.24
C ASN A 118 -3.28 1.99 15.15
N ALA A 119 -2.80 2.93 15.98
CA ALA A 119 -3.21 4.32 15.91
C ALA A 119 -2.75 5.04 14.63
N VAL A 120 -1.63 4.62 14.03
CA VAL A 120 -0.97 5.37 12.94
C VAL A 120 -0.77 4.57 11.64
N LYS A 121 -0.77 3.23 11.69
CA LYS A 121 -0.37 2.36 10.56
C LYS A 121 -1.14 2.63 9.27
N ARG A 122 -2.43 2.96 9.39
CA ARG A 122 -3.29 3.24 8.25
C ARG A 122 -2.85 4.53 7.55
N GLN A 123 -2.69 5.61 8.31
CA GLN A 123 -2.21 6.89 7.78
C GLN A 123 -0.83 6.77 7.14
N VAL A 124 0.07 5.98 7.75
CA VAL A 124 1.37 5.67 7.15
C VAL A 124 1.19 5.03 5.77
N VAL A 125 0.44 3.93 5.68
CA VAL A 125 0.27 3.23 4.38
C VAL A 125 -0.48 4.09 3.34
N GLU A 126 -1.40 4.95 3.77
CA GLU A 126 -2.04 5.95 2.91
C GLU A 126 -1.01 6.94 2.33
N LEU A 127 -0.13 7.51 3.18
CA LEU A 127 0.93 8.41 2.74
C LEU A 127 1.87 7.72 1.74
N GLY A 128 2.37 6.53 2.08
CA GLY A 128 3.27 5.77 1.21
C GLY A 128 2.62 5.38 -0.10
N SER A 129 1.33 5.05 -0.08
CA SER A 129 0.57 4.75 -1.31
C SER A 129 0.37 6.00 -2.16
N THR A 130 -0.02 7.13 -1.56
CA THR A 130 -0.15 8.41 -2.28
C THR A 130 1.17 8.80 -2.95
N ALA A 131 2.30 8.74 -2.22
CA ALA A 131 3.61 9.06 -2.79
C ALA A 131 4.03 8.08 -3.91
N LYS A 132 3.86 6.76 -3.69
CA LYS A 132 4.18 5.74 -4.70
C LYS A 132 3.39 5.95 -5.99
N PHE A 133 2.07 6.07 -5.88
CA PHE A 133 1.20 6.20 -7.05
C PHE A 133 1.28 7.59 -7.68
N GLY A 134 1.56 8.64 -6.92
CA GLY A 134 1.73 10.00 -7.45
C GLY A 134 3.04 10.21 -8.23
N GLN A 135 4.11 9.51 -7.85
CA GLN A 135 5.44 9.66 -8.49
C GLN A 135 5.69 8.67 -9.63
N ASN A 136 4.76 7.75 -9.89
CA ASN A 136 4.89 6.74 -10.95
C ASN A 136 3.66 6.81 -11.86
N GLU A 137 3.77 7.48 -13.01
CA GLU A 137 2.64 7.83 -13.90
C GLU A 137 1.81 6.61 -14.33
N ASP A 138 2.44 5.52 -14.77
CA ASP A 138 1.73 4.29 -15.15
C ASP A 138 0.95 3.68 -13.99
N LEU A 139 1.54 3.72 -12.78
CA LEU A 139 0.87 3.22 -11.59
C LEU A 139 -0.29 4.15 -11.20
N ARG A 140 -0.08 5.47 -11.30
CA ARG A 140 -1.11 6.49 -11.09
C ARG A 140 -2.33 6.21 -11.97
N ALA A 141 -2.11 6.05 -13.27
CA ALA A 141 -3.14 5.75 -14.24
C ALA A 141 -3.87 4.43 -13.91
N MET A 142 -3.14 3.41 -13.48
CA MET A 142 -3.74 2.14 -13.03
C MET A 142 -4.66 2.34 -11.82
N LEU A 143 -4.23 3.11 -10.80
CA LEU A 143 -5.03 3.35 -9.61
C LEU A 143 -6.25 4.24 -9.90
N LEU A 144 -6.08 5.33 -10.65
CA LEU A 144 -7.18 6.22 -11.03
C LEU A 144 -8.20 5.52 -11.95
N GLY A 145 -7.71 4.70 -12.89
CA GLY A 145 -8.53 3.87 -13.78
C GLY A 145 -9.34 2.78 -13.08
N THR A 146 -9.18 2.60 -11.76
CA THR A 146 -10.12 1.79 -10.98
C THR A 146 -11.49 2.45 -10.83
N GLY A 147 -11.64 3.74 -11.17
CA GLY A 147 -12.89 4.48 -11.02
C GLY A 147 -13.26 4.56 -9.53
N ASP A 148 -14.52 4.36 -9.21
CA ASP A 148 -15.00 4.37 -7.82
C ASP A 148 -15.12 2.97 -7.20
N ARG A 149 -14.63 1.95 -7.92
CA ARG A 149 -14.72 0.55 -7.48
C ARG A 149 -14.00 0.34 -6.15
N GLU A 150 -14.57 -0.55 -5.34
CA GLU A 150 -13.95 -1.02 -4.11
C GLU A 150 -12.71 -1.85 -4.45
N LEU A 151 -11.63 -1.61 -3.69
CA LEU A 151 -10.37 -2.33 -3.83
C LEU A 151 -10.27 -3.35 -2.68
N ILE A 152 -10.15 -4.63 -3.00
CA ILE A 152 -10.05 -5.73 -2.04
C ILE A 152 -8.73 -6.50 -2.17
N GLU A 153 -7.88 -6.42 -1.14
CA GLU A 153 -6.70 -7.28 -1.05
C GLU A 153 -7.12 -8.69 -0.60
N ALA A 154 -7.21 -9.60 -1.56
CA ALA A 154 -7.60 -11.00 -1.39
C ALA A 154 -6.47 -11.87 -0.83
N ALA A 155 -5.67 -11.33 0.11
CA ALA A 155 -4.56 -12.04 0.72
C ALA A 155 -5.06 -13.16 1.63
N PRO A 156 -4.76 -14.44 1.31
CA PRO A 156 -5.10 -15.54 2.19
C PRO A 156 -4.33 -15.38 3.51
N ARG A 157 -5.02 -15.57 4.64
CA ARG A 157 -4.45 -15.56 6.00
C ARG A 157 -4.04 -14.19 6.56
N ASP A 158 -4.08 -13.11 5.79
CA ASP A 158 -3.93 -11.74 6.32
C ASP A 158 -5.32 -11.13 6.54
N ARG A 159 -5.72 -10.98 7.81
CA ARG A 159 -7.02 -10.39 8.19
C ARG A 159 -6.92 -8.92 8.59
N VAL A 160 -5.74 -8.31 8.48
CA VAL A 160 -5.53 -6.89 8.82
C VAL A 160 -5.40 -6.09 7.53
N TRP A 161 -4.40 -6.38 6.71
CA TRP A 161 -4.18 -5.66 5.46
C TRP A 161 -5.09 -6.17 4.35
N GLY A 162 -5.37 -7.48 4.35
CA GLY A 162 -6.33 -8.11 3.45
C GLY A 162 -7.61 -8.60 4.13
N ILE A 163 -8.40 -9.34 3.35
CA ILE A 163 -9.68 -9.93 3.80
C ILE A 163 -9.54 -11.32 4.40
N GLY A 164 -8.35 -11.93 4.38
CA GLY A 164 -8.09 -13.26 4.92
C GLY A 164 -8.54 -14.43 4.05
N PHE A 165 -9.09 -14.15 2.87
CA PHE A 165 -9.58 -15.13 1.91
C PHE A 165 -9.05 -14.82 0.51
N GLY A 166 -8.78 -15.87 -0.27
CA GLY A 166 -8.53 -15.71 -1.70
C GLY A 166 -9.80 -15.34 -2.46
N GLU A 167 -9.65 -14.65 -3.60
CA GLU A 167 -10.75 -14.08 -4.39
C GLU A 167 -11.87 -15.08 -4.68
N LYS A 168 -11.53 -16.28 -5.19
CA LYS A 168 -12.52 -17.30 -5.54
C LYS A 168 -13.46 -17.63 -4.38
N ARG A 169 -12.90 -17.76 -3.16
CA ARG A 169 -13.70 -18.03 -1.96
C ARG A 169 -14.46 -16.78 -1.51
N ALA A 170 -13.84 -15.60 -1.60
CA ALA A 170 -14.47 -14.35 -1.21
C ALA A 170 -15.73 -14.05 -2.05
N ARG A 171 -15.69 -14.30 -3.37
CA ARG A 171 -16.82 -14.09 -4.29
C ARG A 171 -18.02 -14.99 -3.99
N THR A 172 -17.81 -16.20 -3.47
CA THR A 172 -18.90 -17.12 -3.12
C THR A 172 -19.40 -16.98 -1.69
N MET A 173 -18.79 -16.10 -0.89
CA MET A 173 -19.19 -15.90 0.51
C MET A 173 -20.31 -14.86 0.60
N THR A 174 -21.44 -15.27 1.17
CA THR A 174 -22.51 -14.35 1.59
C THR A 174 -22.15 -13.59 2.88
N SER A 175 -21.27 -14.16 3.70
CA SER A 175 -20.82 -13.60 4.99
C SER A 175 -19.63 -12.62 4.86
N ARG A 176 -19.84 -11.41 4.35
CA ARG A 176 -18.78 -10.37 4.31
C ARG A 176 -18.29 -9.95 5.70
N GLU A 177 -19.12 -10.07 6.73
CA GLU A 177 -18.76 -9.80 8.13
C GLU A 177 -17.63 -10.71 8.65
N LYS A 178 -17.37 -11.83 7.98
CA LYS A 178 -16.25 -12.73 8.31
C LYS A 178 -14.93 -12.26 7.70
N TRP A 179 -14.92 -11.27 6.82
CA TRP A 179 -13.70 -10.79 6.20
C TRP A 179 -12.77 -10.10 7.21
N GLY A 180 -11.49 -10.04 6.86
CA GLY A 180 -10.53 -9.17 7.51
C GLY A 180 -10.80 -7.68 7.26
N GLN A 181 -9.97 -6.82 7.83
CA GLN A 181 -10.17 -5.38 7.82
C GLN A 181 -9.95 -4.72 6.46
N ASN A 182 -9.22 -5.39 5.54
CA ASN A 182 -8.86 -4.87 4.22
C ASN A 182 -8.25 -3.47 4.28
N LEU A 183 -7.32 -3.24 5.22
CA LEU A 183 -6.74 -1.91 5.42
C LEU A 183 -5.95 -1.43 4.20
N LEU A 184 -5.34 -2.32 3.41
CA LEU A 184 -4.60 -1.89 2.23
C LEU A 184 -5.55 -1.39 1.14
N GLY A 185 -6.67 -2.08 0.90
CA GLY A 185 -7.71 -1.60 -0.01
C GLY A 185 -8.25 -0.24 0.36
N LYS A 186 -8.56 -0.03 1.65
CA LYS A 186 -9.00 1.28 2.16
C LYS A 186 -7.93 2.36 1.99
N ALA A 187 -6.66 2.03 2.22
CA ALA A 187 -5.56 2.98 2.05
C ALA A 187 -5.35 3.37 0.58
N LEU A 188 -5.50 2.43 -0.36
CA LEU A 188 -5.42 2.68 -1.79
C LEU A 188 -6.58 3.53 -2.30
N VAL A 189 -7.80 3.29 -1.82
CA VAL A 189 -8.95 4.17 -2.11
C VAL A 189 -8.66 5.59 -1.61
N LYS A 190 -8.09 5.73 -0.41
CA LYS A 190 -7.76 7.07 0.10
C LYS A 190 -6.65 7.75 -0.71
N ALA A 191 -5.62 7.00 -1.11
CA ALA A 191 -4.58 7.50 -2.00
C ALA A 191 -5.16 7.95 -3.35
N ARG A 192 -6.10 7.17 -3.92
CA ARG A 192 -6.83 7.55 -5.15
C ARG A 192 -7.58 8.86 -4.99
N GLU A 193 -8.28 9.06 -3.88
CA GLU A 193 -8.98 10.32 -3.59
C GLU A 193 -8.01 11.50 -3.50
N ASN A 194 -6.88 11.35 -2.81
CA ASN A 194 -5.88 12.41 -2.69
C ASN A 194 -5.31 12.77 -4.06
N LEU A 195 -4.95 11.78 -4.87
CA LEU A 195 -4.38 11.99 -6.20
C LEU A 195 -5.35 12.68 -7.17
N ARG A 196 -6.67 12.46 -7.03
CA ARG A 196 -7.69 13.19 -7.81
C ARG A 196 -7.76 14.66 -7.42
N LYS A 197 -7.72 14.96 -6.13
CA LYS A 197 -7.68 16.35 -5.65
C LYS A 197 -6.46 17.08 -6.17
N ASP A 198 -5.30 16.41 -6.15
CA ASP A 198 -4.07 16.95 -6.73
C ASP A 198 -4.23 17.20 -8.25
N GLU A 199 -5.00 16.41 -9.01
CA GLU A 199 -5.29 16.68 -10.43
C GLU A 199 -6.20 17.89 -10.63
N GLU A 200 -7.22 18.04 -9.77
CA GLU A 200 -8.17 19.15 -9.82
C GLU A 200 -7.48 20.47 -9.47
N GLU A 201 -6.64 20.49 -8.44
CA GLU A 201 -5.90 21.68 -7.98
C GLU A 201 -4.81 22.11 -8.97
N ASN A 202 -4.25 21.17 -9.74
CA ASN A 202 -3.22 21.44 -10.75
C ASN A 202 -3.79 21.62 -12.17
N LYS A 203 -5.12 21.56 -12.35
CA LYS A 203 -5.73 21.81 -13.66
C LYS A 203 -5.67 23.32 -13.96
N PRO A 204 -5.10 23.75 -15.09
CA PRO A 204 -5.12 25.16 -15.46
C PRO A 204 -6.57 25.64 -15.55
N GLU A 205 -6.89 26.78 -14.93
CA GLU A 205 -8.21 27.40 -15.05
C GLU A 205 -8.47 27.77 -16.52
N GLY A 206 -9.41 27.07 -17.15
CA GLY A 206 -9.95 27.41 -18.48
C GLY A 206 -9.42 26.55 -19.63
N GLU A 207 -10.13 25.45 -19.90
CA GLU A 207 -10.32 24.91 -21.26
C GLU A 207 -11.82 24.93 -21.58
#